data_AF-A0A0T1W7F0-F1
#
_entry.id   AF-A0A0T1W7F0-F1
#
_cell.length_a   1.000
_cell.length_b   1.000
_cell.length_c   1.000
_cell.angle_alpha   90.00
_cell.angle_beta   90.00
_cell.angle_gamma   90.00
#
_symmetry.space_group_name_H-M   'P 1'
#
loop_
_entity.id
_entity.type
_entity.pdbx_description
1 polymer ?
#
loop_
_entity_poly.entity_id
_entity_poly.type
_entity_poly.pdbx_seq_one_letter_code
_entity_poly.pdbx_strand_id
1 'polypeptide(L)'
;MGLPSAAAKPPTVPTDSQGYVDSPARCGPGQTAVVLGRTALSLVAICSDGRGHYEYRGIRLSDRAVLILPAKSMSNGCFGASSDAVDYTVSERKLLLTAGLRVLRDETMTEFLDYRVAAPVTKLSADDHDR
;
A
#
# COMPACT_ATOMS: atom_id res chain seq x y z
N MET A 1 -22.44 -22.09 -16.69
CA MET A 1 -22.89 -20.90 -15.92
C MET A 1 -21.62 -20.22 -15.41
N GLY A 2 -21.27 -19.04 -15.94
CA GLY A 2 -20.07 -18.30 -15.56
C GLY A 2 -20.34 -17.45 -14.32
N LEU A 3 -19.50 -17.58 -13.30
CA LEU A 3 -19.56 -16.75 -12.10
C LEU A 3 -19.24 -15.29 -12.45
N PRO A 4 -19.91 -14.30 -11.86
CA PRO A 4 -19.55 -12.90 -12.05
C PRO A 4 -18.16 -12.66 -11.44
N SER A 5 -17.16 -12.41 -12.29
CA SER A 5 -15.89 -11.86 -11.86
C SER A 5 -16.15 -10.51 -11.21
N ALA A 6 -15.94 -10.40 -9.90
CA ALA A 6 -15.82 -9.11 -9.24
C ALA A 6 -14.59 -8.42 -9.84
N ALA A 7 -14.82 -7.58 -10.86
CA ALA A 7 -13.79 -6.72 -11.40
C ALA A 7 -13.28 -5.86 -10.23
N ALA A 8 -12.04 -6.10 -9.80
CA ALA A 8 -11.37 -5.19 -8.89
C ALA A 8 -11.45 -3.81 -9.52
N LYS A 9 -12.10 -2.87 -8.84
CA LYS A 9 -12.23 -1.49 -9.31
C LYS A 9 -10.82 -1.00 -9.69
N PRO A 10 -10.60 -0.46 -10.90
CA PRO A 10 -9.32 0.12 -11.25
C PRO A 10 -8.90 1.10 -10.16
N PRO A 11 -7.63 1.09 -9.73
CA PRO A 11 -7.19 2.01 -8.71
C PRO A 11 -7.43 3.44 -9.19
N THR A 12 -7.98 4.27 -8.31
CA THR A 12 -8.35 5.65 -8.71
C THR A 12 -7.09 6.49 -8.95
N VAL A 13 -5.96 6.07 -8.37
CA VAL A 13 -4.62 6.63 -8.62
C VAL A 13 -3.83 5.62 -9.47
N PRO A 14 -3.13 6.05 -10.53
CA PRO A 14 -2.29 5.15 -11.31
C PRO A 14 -1.22 4.47 -10.46
N THR A 15 -1.05 3.16 -10.61
CA THR A 15 -0.08 2.34 -9.85
C THR A 15 0.69 1.39 -10.76
N ASP A 16 1.98 1.19 -10.48
CA ASP A 16 2.85 0.20 -11.10
C ASP A 16 3.50 -0.73 -10.04
N SER A 17 4.48 -1.54 -10.44
CA SER A 17 5.21 -2.46 -9.53
C SER A 17 5.99 -1.74 -8.42
N GLN A 18 6.25 -0.45 -8.56
CA GLN A 18 6.87 0.42 -7.55
C GLN A 18 5.83 1.26 -6.78
N GLY A 19 4.53 1.04 -7.01
CA GLY A 19 3.45 1.69 -6.28
C GLY A 19 2.83 2.85 -7.04
N TYR A 20 2.47 3.92 -6.33
CA TYR A 20 1.83 5.09 -6.95
C TYR A 20 2.74 5.79 -7.96
N VAL A 21 2.26 5.95 -9.19
CA VAL A 21 2.99 6.69 -10.23
C VAL A 21 2.96 8.18 -9.92
N ASP A 22 4.06 8.90 -10.18
CA ASP A 22 4.23 10.35 -9.97
C ASP A 22 3.87 10.85 -8.56
N SER A 23 4.01 9.97 -7.57
CA SER A 23 3.69 10.27 -6.17
C SER A 23 4.93 10.12 -5.28
N PRO A 24 5.12 10.99 -4.27
CA PRO A 24 6.16 10.79 -3.27
C PRO A 24 6.02 9.49 -2.44
N ALA A 25 4.85 8.83 -2.50
CA ALA A 25 4.61 7.54 -1.87
C ALA A 25 5.16 6.38 -2.70
N ARG A 26 5.66 6.64 -3.91
CA ARG A 26 6.28 5.63 -4.77
C ARG A 26 7.49 5.01 -4.08
N CYS A 27 7.68 3.71 -4.24
CA CYS A 27 8.84 3.00 -3.73
C CYS A 27 10.12 3.43 -4.43
N GLY A 28 11.23 3.37 -3.70
CA GLY A 28 12.55 3.76 -4.20
C GLY A 28 13.11 2.77 -5.23
N PRO A 29 14.26 3.11 -5.84
CA PRO A 29 14.99 2.20 -6.72
C PRO A 29 15.30 0.87 -6.01
N GLY A 30 15.04 -0.25 -6.70
CA GLY A 30 15.28 -1.59 -6.15
C GLY A 30 14.23 -2.08 -5.14
N GLN A 31 13.19 -1.28 -4.86
CA GLN A 31 12.05 -1.68 -4.04
C GLN A 31 10.79 -1.87 -4.89
N THR A 32 9.94 -2.78 -4.44
CA THR A 32 8.61 -3.02 -5.02
C THR A 32 7.51 -2.70 -4.02
N ALA A 33 6.37 -2.22 -4.52
CA ALA A 33 5.20 -2.04 -3.67
C ALA A 33 4.59 -3.40 -3.35
N VAL A 34 4.39 -3.69 -2.07
CA VAL A 34 3.71 -4.90 -1.61
C VAL A 34 2.28 -4.62 -1.14
N VAL A 35 2.05 -3.42 -0.62
CA VAL A 35 0.71 -2.94 -0.26
C VAL A 35 0.58 -1.48 -0.63
N LEU A 36 -0.57 -1.09 -1.16
CA LEU A 36 -0.98 0.29 -1.36
C LEU A 36 -2.31 0.53 -0.65
N GLY A 37 -2.42 1.63 0.09
CA GLY A 37 -3.61 2.00 0.85
C GLY A 37 -3.95 3.47 0.64
N ARG A 38 -5.22 3.77 0.42
CA ARG A 38 -5.72 5.13 0.29
C ARG A 38 -6.87 5.35 1.27
N THR A 39 -6.82 6.48 1.98
CA THR A 39 -7.91 6.97 2.83
C THR A 39 -8.39 8.32 2.29
N ALA A 40 -9.37 8.93 2.95
CA ALA A 40 -9.79 10.30 2.65
C ALA A 40 -8.71 11.35 2.98
N LEU A 41 -7.74 11.03 3.84
CA LEU A 41 -6.76 11.99 4.39
C LEU A 41 -5.31 11.64 4.04
N SER A 42 -5.05 10.39 3.65
CA SER A 42 -3.71 9.85 3.49
C SER A 42 -3.59 8.87 2.33
N LEU A 43 -2.38 8.81 1.80
CA LEU A 43 -1.93 7.82 0.84
C LEU A 43 -0.77 7.04 1.46
N VAL A 44 -0.76 5.73 1.35
CA VAL A 44 0.22 4.87 2.00
C VAL A 44 0.71 3.81 1.03
N ALA A 45 2.03 3.65 0.94
CA ALA A 45 2.65 2.50 0.30
C ALA A 45 3.52 1.76 1.30
N ILE A 46 3.49 0.43 1.24
CA ILE A 46 4.48 -0.43 1.87
C ILE A 46 5.38 -0.97 0.77
N CYS A 47 6.65 -0.64 0.87
CA CYS A 47 7.69 -1.04 -0.06
C CYS A 47 8.50 -2.19 0.53
N SER A 48 8.90 -3.14 -0.30
CA SER A 48 9.78 -4.24 0.05
C SER A 48 11.08 -4.12 -0.73
N ASP A 49 12.20 -4.37 -0.07
CA ASP A 49 13.51 -4.50 -0.73
C ASP A 49 13.78 -5.94 -1.24
N GLY A 50 12.83 -6.85 -1.06
CA GLY A 50 12.96 -8.27 -1.40
C GLY A 50 13.89 -9.07 -0.47
N ARG A 51 14.48 -8.43 0.54
CA ARG A 51 15.38 -9.04 1.54
C ARG A 51 14.73 -9.16 2.92
N GLY A 52 13.43 -8.89 3.00
CA GLY A 52 12.65 -8.96 4.24
C GLY A 52 12.57 -7.63 4.99
N HIS A 53 13.09 -6.54 4.44
CA HIS A 53 12.85 -5.21 4.99
C HIS A 53 11.68 -4.55 4.30
N TYR A 54 10.82 -3.96 5.12
CA TYR A 54 9.71 -3.16 4.64
C TYR A 54 9.93 -1.69 4.99
N GLU A 55 9.41 -0.82 4.14
CA GLU A 55 9.41 0.61 4.34
C GLU A 55 7.98 1.12 4.18
N TYR A 56 7.52 1.87 5.16
CA TYR A 56 6.29 2.62 5.11
C TYR A 56 6.56 3.98 4.45
N ARG A 57 5.77 4.33 3.43
CA ARG A 57 5.75 5.65 2.80
C ARG A 57 4.35 6.22 2.88
N GLY A 58 4.13 7.16 3.79
CA GLY A 58 2.87 7.87 3.96
C GLY A 58 2.92 9.27 3.39
N ILE A 59 1.86 9.69 2.70
CA ILE A 59 1.60 11.09 2.34
C ILE A 59 0.33 11.53 3.05
N ARG A 60 0.39 12.70 3.68
CA ARG A 60 -0.80 13.42 4.12
C ARG A 60 -1.35 14.25 2.96
N LEU A 61 -2.58 13.99 2.53
CA LEU A 61 -3.17 14.62 1.33
C LEU A 61 -3.41 16.12 1.50
N SER A 62 -3.60 16.61 2.74
CA SER A 62 -3.91 18.01 3.00
C SER A 62 -2.77 18.97 2.68
N ASP A 63 -1.52 18.57 2.89
CA ASP A 63 -0.34 19.42 2.71
C ASP A 63 0.80 18.72 1.95
N ARG A 64 0.57 17.49 1.48
CA ARG A 64 1.53 16.64 0.78
C ARG A 64 2.80 16.35 1.61
N ALA A 65 2.70 16.42 2.94
CA ALA A 65 3.79 16.01 3.81
C ALA A 65 4.06 14.51 3.65
N VAL A 66 5.33 14.16 3.49
CA VAL A 66 5.79 12.78 3.27
C VAL A 66 6.48 12.27 4.53
N LEU A 67 6.15 11.04 4.92
CA LEU A 67 6.76 10.34 6.03
C LEU A 67 7.25 8.98 5.54
N ILE A 68 8.55 8.72 5.71
CA ILE A 68 9.18 7.46 5.34
C ILE A 68 9.77 6.83 6.59
N LEU A 69 9.38 5.60 6.89
CA LEU A 69 9.76 4.89 8.11
C LEU A 69 10.06 3.42 7.84
N PRO A 70 10.95 2.78 8.60
CA PRO A 70 11.06 1.33 8.59
C PRO A 70 9.73 0.72 9.05
N ALA A 71 9.25 -0.26 8.30
CA ALA A 71 8.03 -0.99 8.58
C ALA A 71 8.32 -2.45 8.90
N LYS A 72 7.40 -3.08 9.62
CA LYS A 72 7.42 -4.49 9.96
C LYS A 72 6.10 -5.12 9.55
N SER A 73 6.15 -6.33 8.99
CA SER A 73 4.95 -7.12 8.80
C SER A 73 4.41 -7.57 10.15
N MET A 74 3.08 -7.55 10.28
CA MET A 74 2.34 -8.02 11.44
C MET A 74 1.44 -9.18 11.02
N SER A 75 0.74 -9.77 11.98
CA SER A 75 -0.29 -10.78 11.71
C SER A 75 -1.39 -10.23 10.79
N ASN A 76 -2.08 -11.13 10.08
CA ASN A 76 -3.26 -10.82 9.26
C ASN A 76 -2.99 -9.80 8.13
N GLY A 77 -1.78 -9.79 7.58
CA GLY A 77 -1.42 -8.90 6.47
C GLY A 77 -1.25 -7.43 6.86
N CYS A 78 -1.31 -7.10 8.15
CA CYS A 78 -1.09 -5.74 8.63
C CYS A 78 0.40 -5.36 8.59
N PHE A 79 0.70 -4.06 8.64
CA PHE A 79 2.05 -3.53 8.79
C PHE A 79 2.10 -2.48 9.89
N GLY A 80 3.19 -2.49 10.64
CA GLY A 80 3.48 -1.51 11.69
C GLY A 80 4.71 -0.68 11.35
N ALA A 81 4.65 0.63 11.53
CA ALA A 81 5.79 1.54 11.54
C ALA A 81 5.71 2.45 12.77
N SER A 82 6.82 3.02 13.22
CA SER A 82 6.83 3.87 14.42
C SER A 82 7.78 5.04 14.25
N SER A 83 7.39 6.22 14.75
CA SER A 83 8.19 7.46 14.76
C SER A 83 7.83 8.32 15.96
N ASP A 84 8.82 8.80 16.71
CA ASP A 84 8.66 9.79 17.79
C ASP A 84 7.43 9.57 18.69
N ALA A 85 7.23 8.32 19.11
CA ALA A 85 6.11 7.82 19.93
C ALA A 85 4.73 7.68 19.24
N VAL A 86 4.66 7.81 17.92
CA VAL A 86 3.48 7.49 17.11
C VAL A 86 3.68 6.17 16.39
N ASP A 87 2.78 5.23 16.63
CA ASP A 87 2.70 3.96 15.90
C ASP A 87 1.66 4.06 14.78
N TYR A 88 2.07 3.60 13.60
CA TYR A 88 1.30 3.59 12.37
C TYR A 88 0.98 2.14 12.03
N THR A 89 -0.30 1.78 12.14
CA THR A 89 -0.79 0.44 11.77
C THR A 89 -1.57 0.52 10.48
N VAL A 90 -1.07 -0.12 9.44
CA VAL A 90 -1.70 -0.24 8.13
C VAL A 90 -2.40 -1.59 8.04
N SER A 91 -3.70 -1.57 7.77
CA SER A 91 -4.51 -2.75 7.54
C SER A 91 -5.37 -2.56 6.29
N GLU A 92 -5.97 -3.65 5.80
CA GLU A 92 -6.91 -3.59 4.67
C GLU A 92 -8.10 -2.64 4.92
N ARG A 93 -8.51 -2.49 6.18
CA ARG A 93 -9.70 -1.72 6.56
C ARG A 93 -9.42 -0.29 6.97
N LYS A 94 -8.25 -0.03 7.55
CA LYS A 94 -7.90 1.28 8.11
C LYS A 94 -6.41 1.52 8.26
N LEU A 95 -6.05 2.80 8.27
CA LEU A 95 -4.81 3.34 8.79
C LEU A 95 -5.07 3.86 10.21
N LEU A 96 -4.41 3.28 11.19
CA LEU A 96 -4.53 3.65 12.60
C LEU A 96 -3.22 4.29 13.08
N LEU A 97 -3.31 5.48 13.64
CA LEU A 97 -2.20 6.19 14.28
C LEU A 97 -2.47 6.27 15.78
N THR A 98 -1.55 5.78 16.59
CA THR A 98 -1.65 5.77 18.05
C THR A 98 -0.41 6.36 18.70
N ALA A 99 -0.59 7.07 19.83
CA ALA A 99 0.49 7.43 20.73
C ALA A 99 0.26 6.76 22.08
N GLY A 100 0.99 5.67 22.33
CA GLY A 100 0.71 4.77 23.46
C GLY A 100 -0.71 4.22 23.38
N LEU A 101 -1.55 4.55 24.37
CA LEU A 101 -2.96 4.10 24.42
C LEU A 101 -3.94 5.04 23.72
N ARG A 102 -3.49 6.21 23.25
CA ARG A 102 -4.36 7.21 22.63
C ARG A 102 -4.40 7.02 21.13
N VAL A 103 -5.61 6.92 20.57
CA VAL A 103 -5.81 7.01 19.11
C VAL A 103 -5.68 8.47 18.69
N LEU A 104 -4.69 8.75 17.84
CA LEU A 104 -4.51 10.06 17.21
C LEU A 104 -5.38 10.18 15.95
N ARG A 105 -5.47 9.09 15.18
CA ARG A 105 -6.25 9.02 13.95
C ARG A 105 -6.69 7.59 13.67
N ASP A 106 -7.95 7.43 13.29
CA ASP A 106 -8.50 6.21 12.75
C ASP A 106 -9.10 6.56 11.37
N GLU A 107 -8.42 6.15 10.31
CA GLU A 107 -8.76 6.51 8.95
C GLU A 107 -9.21 5.26 8.17
N THR A 108 -10.46 5.23 7.74
CA THR A 108 -10.98 4.13 6.91
C THR A 108 -10.26 4.08 5.57
N MET A 109 -9.83 2.88 5.17
CA MET A 109 -9.30 2.62 3.84
C MET A 109 -10.44 2.67 2.84
N THR A 110 -10.32 3.55 1.85
CA THR A 110 -11.21 3.63 0.70
C THR A 110 -10.75 2.72 -0.43
N GLU A 111 -9.44 2.50 -0.54
CA GLU A 111 -8.83 1.57 -1.50
C GLU A 111 -7.66 0.86 -0.83
N PHE A 112 -7.53 -0.44 -1.07
CA PHE A 112 -6.43 -1.26 -0.58
C PHE A 112 -6.04 -2.28 -1.65
N LEU A 113 -4.77 -2.31 -2.00
CA LEU A 113 -4.19 -3.25 -2.95
C LEU A 113 -3.09 -4.02 -2.24
N ASP A 114 -3.22 -5.34 -2.17
CA ASP A 114 -2.18 -6.22 -1.64
C ASP A 114 -1.60 -7.04 -2.78
N TYR A 115 -0.33 -6.82 -3.11
CA TYR A 115 0.37 -7.54 -4.15
C TYR A 115 1.04 -8.84 -3.65
N ARG A 116 1.02 -9.10 -2.34
CA ARG A 116 1.55 -10.35 -1.75
C ARG A 116 0.56 -11.48 -1.85
N VAL A 117 -0.71 -11.17 -1.67
CA VAL A 117 -1.82 -12.10 -1.90
C VAL A 117 -2.08 -12.03 -3.39
N ALA A 118 -1.33 -12.83 -4.16
CA ALA A 118 -1.30 -12.83 -5.61
C ALA A 118 -2.50 -12.09 -6.22
N ALA A 119 -2.29 -10.85 -6.65
CA ALA A 119 -3.26 -10.22 -7.54
C ALA A 119 -3.51 -11.25 -8.65
N PRO A 120 -4.76 -11.48 -9.10
CA PRO A 120 -4.95 -12.25 -10.31
C PRO A 120 -4.06 -11.57 -11.34
N VAL A 121 -2.99 -12.27 -11.72
CA VAL A 121 -2.11 -11.83 -12.78
C VAL A 121 -3.01 -11.82 -13.99
N THR A 122 -3.59 -10.66 -14.30
CA THR A 122 -3.86 -10.33 -15.67
C THR A 122 -2.47 -10.25 -16.26
N LYS A 123 -1.95 -11.43 -16.62
CA LYS A 123 -0.98 -11.55 -17.68
C LYS A 123 -1.55 -10.63 -18.73
N LEU A 124 -0.88 -9.52 -18.97
CA LEU A 124 -0.90 -8.93 -20.29
C LEU A 124 -0.64 -10.15 -21.17
N SER A 125 -1.68 -10.62 -21.85
CA SER A 125 -1.48 -11.60 -22.90
C SER A 125 -0.42 -10.97 -23.78
N ALA A 126 0.78 -11.55 -23.69
CA ALA A 126 1.61 -11.69 -24.87
C ALA A 126 0.71 -12.41 -25.87
N ASP A 127 -0.09 -11.63 -26.61
CA ASP A 127 -0.62 -12.06 -27.87
C ASP A 127 0.59 -12.28 -28.77
N ASP A 128 0.96 -13.55 -28.79
CA ASP A 128 1.35 -14.30 -29.97
C ASP A 128 2.73 -13.98 -30.58
N HIS A 129 3.61 -14.95 -30.35
CA HIS A 129 4.83 -15.15 -31.10
C HIS A 129 4.54 -16.18 -32.21
N ASP A 130 4.98 -15.86 -33.43
CA ASP A 130 5.38 -16.78 -34.51
C ASP A 130 4.31 -17.36 -35.45
N ARG A 131 4.13 -16.73 -36.63
CA ARG A 131 4.58 -17.30 -37.92
C ARG A 131 4.55 -16.34 -39.11
#